data_AF-A0A9W6M6K5-F1
#
_entry.id   AF-A0A9W6M6K5-F1
#
_cell.length_a   1.000
_cell.length_b   1.000
_cell.length_c   1.000
_cell.angle_alpha   90.00
_cell.angle_beta   90.00
_cell.angle_gamma   90.00
#
_symmetry.space_group_name_H-M   'P 1'
#
loop_
_entity.id
_entity.type
_entity.pdbx_description
1 polymer ?
#
loop_
_entity_poly.entity_id
_entity_poly.type
_entity_poly.pdbx_seq_one_letter_code
_entity_poly.pdbx_strand_id
1 'polypeptide(L)'
;MSVASASGAAWNAQRRRVLDRDGWVCTSCGSWLAFDHPDPRHDATVDHIEAVIHNAGKVYDDSELASMCRSCNSAKGDRPLVRVTWWDREIFPNGLPC
;
A
#
# COMPACT_ATOMS: atom_id res chain seq x y z
N MET A 1 12.82 12.58 15.76
CA MET A 1 11.78 12.16 14.81
C MET A 1 12.45 11.34 13.72
N SER A 2 12.04 10.09 13.53
CA SER A 2 12.56 9.23 12.47
C SER A 2 12.11 9.77 11.12
N VAL A 3 13.05 9.88 10.18
CA VAL A 3 12.90 10.53 8.87
C VAL A 3 11.98 9.74 7.90
N ALA A 4 11.29 8.72 8.39
CA ALA A 4 10.70 7.63 7.60
C ALA A 4 9.16 7.59 7.60
N SER A 5 8.48 8.56 8.22
CA SER A 5 7.01 8.53 8.33
C SER A 5 6.39 9.87 7.92
N ALA A 6 5.78 9.90 6.73
CA ALA A 6 4.95 11.04 6.31
C ALA A 6 3.70 11.10 7.21
N SER A 7 3.43 12.26 7.80
CA SER A 7 2.26 12.49 8.66
C SER A 7 1.66 13.88 8.42
N GLY A 8 0.36 14.06 8.69
CA GLY A 8 -0.34 15.34 8.56
C GLY A 8 -1.49 15.35 7.54
N ALA A 9 -2.16 16.50 7.40
CA ALA A 9 -3.37 16.65 6.56
C ALA A 9 -3.11 16.39 5.07
N ALA A 10 -1.98 16.87 4.54
CA ALA A 10 -1.57 16.63 3.16
C ALA A 10 -1.37 15.14 2.87
N TRP A 11 -0.71 14.42 3.80
CA TRP A 11 -0.54 12.97 3.72
C TRP A 11 -1.88 12.24 3.80
N ASN A 12 -2.79 12.64 4.70
CA ASN A 12 -4.10 12.02 4.79
C ASN A 12 -4.92 12.17 3.49
N ALA A 13 -4.85 13.33 2.85
CA ALA A 13 -5.48 13.57 1.56
C ALA A 13 -4.85 12.70 0.46
N GLN A 14 -3.52 12.65 0.39
CA GLN A 14 -2.79 11.80 -0.56
C GLN A 14 -3.10 10.32 -0.37
N ARG A 15 -3.03 9.83 0.86
CA ARG A 15 -3.38 8.46 1.23
C ARG A 15 -4.79 8.10 0.78
N ARG A 16 -5.76 9.00 0.95
CA ARG A 16 -7.13 8.76 0.48
C ARG A 16 -7.21 8.69 -1.05
N ARG A 17 -6.54 9.59 -1.79
CA ARG A 17 -6.48 9.52 -3.27
C ARG A 17 -5.92 8.19 -3.79
N VAL A 18 -4.86 7.68 -3.17
CA VAL A 18 -4.26 6.39 -3.53
C VAL A 18 -5.22 5.24 -3.26
N LEU A 19 -5.88 5.23 -2.11
CA LEU A 19 -6.88 4.21 -1.77
C LEU A 19 -8.09 4.23 -2.72
N ASP A 20 -8.58 5.43 -3.06
CA ASP A 20 -9.68 5.61 -4.00
C ASP A 20 -9.29 5.16 -5.42
N ARG A 21 -8.07 5.48 -5.87
CA ARG A 21 -7.51 5.01 -7.16
C ARG A 21 -7.45 3.49 -7.22
N ASP A 22 -6.98 2.85 -6.16
CA ASP A 22 -6.78 1.40 -6.09
C ASP A 22 -8.08 0.66 -5.70
N GLY A 23 -9.22 1.36 -5.65
CA GLY A 23 -10.53 0.77 -5.38
C GLY A 23 -10.66 0.15 -4.00
N TRP A 24 -9.89 0.61 -3.02
CA TRP A 24 -9.84 0.06 -1.65
C TRP A 24 -9.48 -1.43 -1.62
N VAL A 25 -8.62 -1.87 -2.52
CA VAL A 25 -8.10 -3.24 -2.57
C VAL A 25 -6.60 -3.23 -2.30
N CYS A 26 -6.10 -4.21 -1.54
CA CYS A 26 -4.66 -4.41 -1.38
C CYS A 26 -4.04 -4.82 -2.71
N THR A 27 -3.11 -4.01 -3.23
CA THR A 27 -2.42 -4.30 -4.50
C THR A 27 -1.51 -5.53 -4.47
N SER A 28 -1.21 -6.06 -3.28
CA SER A 28 -0.40 -7.26 -3.10
C SER A 28 -1.26 -8.53 -3.01
N CYS A 29 -2.20 -8.60 -2.06
CA CYS A 29 -2.99 -9.82 -1.82
C CYS A 29 -4.43 -9.80 -2.37
N GLY A 30 -4.91 -8.67 -2.85
CA GLY A 30 -6.26 -8.53 -3.42
C GLY A 30 -7.41 -8.45 -2.38
N SER A 31 -7.11 -8.42 -1.08
CA SER A 31 -8.15 -8.23 -0.05
C SER A 31 -8.72 -6.82 -0.07
N TRP A 32 -10.01 -6.68 0.26
CA TRP A 32 -10.62 -5.36 0.47
C TRP A 32 -10.05 -4.71 1.73
N LEU A 33 -10.06 -3.37 1.75
CA LEU A 33 -9.45 -2.55 2.78
C LEU A 33 -10.50 -1.62 3.39
N ALA A 34 -10.34 -1.34 4.68
CA ALA A 34 -11.06 -0.27 5.38
C ALA A 34 -10.16 0.35 6.44
N PHE A 35 -10.46 1.55 6.91
CA PHE A 35 -9.68 2.15 8.01
C PHE A 35 -9.86 1.45 9.36
N ASP A 36 -11.03 0.84 9.54
CA ASP A 36 -11.41 0.06 10.71
C ASP A 36 -12.00 -1.26 10.22
N HIS A 37 -11.13 -2.10 9.65
CA HIS A 37 -11.56 -3.35 9.05
C HIS A 37 -11.87 -4.38 10.15
N PRO A 38 -12.94 -5.21 10.03
CA PRO A 38 -13.30 -6.20 11.05
C PRO A 38 -12.15 -7.16 11.42
N ASP A 39 -11.30 -7.45 10.44
CA ASP A 39 -9.98 -8.05 10.64
C ASP A 39 -8.87 -6.97 10.50
N PRO A 40 -8.18 -6.59 11.58
CA PRO A 40 -7.20 -5.51 11.57
C PRO A 40 -5.94 -5.82 10.73
N ARG A 41 -5.77 -7.06 10.25
CA ARG A 41 -4.73 -7.39 9.26
C ARG A 41 -5.02 -6.74 7.90
N HIS A 42 -6.29 -6.45 7.61
CA HIS A 42 -6.80 -5.83 6.40
C HIS A 42 -7.08 -4.33 6.54
N ASP A 43 -6.62 -3.71 7.63
CA ASP A 43 -6.66 -2.26 7.76
C ASP A 43 -5.88 -1.60 6.62
N ALA A 44 -6.50 -0.57 6.03
CA ALA A 44 -5.97 0.14 4.89
C ALA A 44 -4.67 0.85 5.26
N THR A 45 -3.62 0.61 4.49
CA THR A 45 -2.36 1.34 4.54
C THR A 45 -1.97 1.76 3.13
N VAL A 46 -1.07 2.72 3.03
CA VAL A 46 -0.45 3.11 1.76
C VAL A 46 1.05 3.05 2.01
N ASP A 47 1.76 2.34 1.13
CA ASP A 47 3.20 2.21 1.21
C ASP A 47 3.87 2.59 -0.10
N HIS A 48 5.17 2.87 -0.02
CA HIS A 48 5.99 3.26 -1.15
C HIS A 48 6.39 2.03 -1.97
N ILE A 49 6.28 2.16 -3.30
CA ILE A 49 6.75 1.14 -4.25
C ILE A 49 8.27 0.96 -4.09
N GLU A 50 9.02 2.05 -4.18
CA GLU A 50 10.44 2.10 -3.79
C GLU A 50 10.56 2.50 -2.31
N ALA A 51 11.28 1.73 -1.50
CA ALA A 51 11.42 2.07 -0.09
C ALA A 51 12.17 3.40 0.10
N VAL A 52 11.66 4.23 1.01
CA VAL A 52 12.17 5.60 1.28
C VAL A 52 13.67 5.63 1.60
N ILE A 53 14.19 4.57 2.23
CA ILE A 53 15.60 4.41 2.58
C ILE A 53 16.51 4.46 1.34
N HIS A 54 16.02 4.02 0.19
CA HIS A 54 16.79 4.01 -1.06
C HIS A 54 16.81 5.36 -1.77
N ASN A 55 15.93 6.31 -1.42
CA ASN A 55 15.81 7.61 -2.09
C ASN A 55 15.42 8.74 -1.11
N ALA A 56 16.31 9.05 -0.17
CA ALA A 56 16.12 10.16 0.76
C ALA A 56 15.98 11.50 0.00
N GLY A 57 14.80 12.13 0.07
CA GLY A 57 14.51 13.43 -0.56
C GLY A 57 13.62 13.39 -1.80
N LYS A 58 13.15 12.21 -2.25
CA LYS A 58 12.17 12.10 -3.34
C LYS A 58 10.81 12.64 -2.90
N VAL A 59 10.17 13.44 -3.76
CA VAL A 59 8.75 13.76 -3.61
C VAL A 59 7.96 12.55 -4.05
N TYR A 60 7.27 11.90 -3.12
CA TYR A 60 6.43 10.75 -3.44
C TYR A 60 5.10 11.25 -4.00
N ASP A 61 4.98 11.22 -5.31
CA ASP A 61 3.70 11.42 -5.98
C ASP A 61 2.79 10.21 -5.75
N ASP A 62 1.52 10.32 -6.14
CA ASP A 62 0.57 9.24 -5.94
C ASP A 62 0.98 7.97 -6.72
N SER A 63 1.78 8.10 -7.81
CA SER A 63 2.18 6.96 -8.66
C SER A 63 3.20 6.03 -8.01
N GLU A 64 4.04 6.57 -7.12
CA GLU A 64 5.04 5.85 -6.31
C GLU A 64 4.45 5.22 -5.04
N LEU A 65 3.15 5.37 -4.83
CA LEU A 65 2.42 4.84 -3.69
C LEU A 65 1.42 3.76 -4.13
N ALA A 66 1.21 2.76 -3.28
CA ALA A 66 0.25 1.68 -3.51
C ALA A 66 -0.55 1.37 -2.24
N SER A 67 -1.83 1.04 -2.40
CA SER A 67 -2.65 0.53 -1.30
C SER A 67 -2.18 -0.86 -0.85
N MET A 68 -2.05 -1.03 0.46
CA MET A 68 -1.69 -2.31 1.07
C MET A 68 -2.54 -2.55 2.32
N CYS A 69 -2.78 -3.82 2.66
CA CYS A 69 -3.23 -4.15 4.00
C CYS A 69 -2.07 -4.09 4.99
N ARG A 70 -2.38 -3.89 6.29
CA ARG A 70 -1.37 -3.84 7.35
C ARG A 70 -0.46 -5.07 7.36
N SER A 71 -1.00 -6.27 7.14
CA SER A 71 -0.19 -7.49 7.13
C SER A 71 0.82 -7.53 5.98
N CYS A 72 0.40 -7.25 4.75
CA CYS A 72 1.29 -7.22 3.59
C CYS A 72 2.31 -6.08 3.68
N ASN A 73 1.91 -4.91 4.17
CA ASN A 73 2.82 -3.80 4.40
C ASN A 73 3.91 -4.17 5.43
N SER A 74 3.51 -4.80 6.54
CA SER A 74 4.46 -5.28 7.55
C SER A 74 5.39 -6.38 7.00
N ALA A 75 4.88 -7.27 6.15
CA ALA A 75 5.67 -8.34 5.55
C ALA A 75 6.67 -7.81 4.52
N LYS A 76 6.30 -6.79 3.74
CA LYS A 76 7.16 -6.17 2.71
C LYS A 76 8.47 -5.67 3.30
N GLY A 77 8.42 -4.90 4.38
CA GLY A 77 9.60 -4.28 4.99
C GLY A 77 10.23 -3.26 4.03
N ASP A 78 11.53 -3.41 3.76
CA ASP A 78 12.31 -2.55 2.87
C ASP A 78 12.36 -3.02 1.41
N ARG A 79 11.72 -4.15 1.10
CA ARG A 79 11.69 -4.71 -0.26
C ARG A 79 10.84 -3.84 -1.20
N PRO A 80 11.21 -3.70 -2.48
CA PRO A 80 10.39 -2.98 -3.45
C PRO A 80 9.10 -3.75 -3.74
N LEU A 81 8.02 -3.00 -4.00
CA LEU A 81 6.73 -3.54 -4.39
C LEU A 81 6.66 -3.69 -5.91
N VAL A 82 5.94 -4.70 -6.40
CA VAL A 82 5.49 -4.76 -7.80
C VAL A 82 4.02 -4.40 -7.80
N ARG A 83 3.66 -3.25 -8.39
CA ARG A 83 2.26 -2.86 -8.56
C ARG A 83 1.64 -3.69 -9.68
N VAL A 84 0.80 -4.63 -9.33
CA VAL A 84 0.06 -5.43 -10.30
C VAL A 84 -1.15 -4.64 -10.77
N THR A 85 -1.24 -4.35 -12.07
CA THR A 85 -2.30 -3.52 -12.64
C THR A 85 -3.55 -4.31 -13.06
N TRP A 86 -3.51 -5.65 -13.04
CA TRP A 86 -4.65 -6.51 -13.28
C TRP A 86 -4.61 -7.78 -12.41
N TRP A 87 -5.78 -8.17 -11.87
CA TRP A 87 -5.92 -9.36 -11.04
C TRP A 87 -6.81 -10.39 -11.75
N ASP A 88 -6.23 -11.53 -12.10
CA ASP A 88 -6.98 -12.67 -12.63
C ASP A 88 -7.21 -13.71 -11.53
N ARG A 89 -8.47 -13.89 -11.14
CA ARG A 89 -8.87 -14.84 -10.10
C ARG A 89 -8.76 -16.31 -10.53
N GLU A 90 -8.75 -16.60 -11.83
CA GLU A 90 -8.53 -17.95 -12.35
C GLU A 90 -7.07 -18.34 -12.24
N ILE A 91 -6.17 -17.40 -12.53
CA ILE A 91 -4.71 -17.63 -12.50
C ILE A 91 -4.18 -17.60 -11.06
N PHE A 92 -4.71 -16.72 -10.22
CA PHE A 92 -4.32 -16.61 -8.82
C PHE A 92 -5.54 -16.71 -7.90
N PRO A 93 -6.03 -17.93 -7.61
CA PRO A 93 -7.25 -18.09 -6.82
C PRO A 93 -7.12 -17.62 -5.36
N ASN A 94 -5.88 -17.49 -4.85
CA ASN A 94 -5.60 -17.23 -3.43
C ASN A 94 -4.83 -15.93 -3.15
N GLY A 95 -4.76 -15.00 -4.10
CA GLY A 95 -3.86 -13.84 -3.97
C GLY A 95 -2.44 -14.15 -4.48
N LEU A 96 -1.64 -13.11 -4.76
CA LEU A 96 -0.21 -13.32 -4.96
C LEU A 96 0.36 -13.62 -3.57
N PRO A 97 1.24 -14.63 -3.45
CA PRO A 97 1.90 -14.89 -2.19
C PRO A 97 2.64 -13.62 -1.75
N CYS A 98 2.26 -13.11 -0.57
CA CYS A 98 2.89 -11.97 0.09
C CYS A 98 4.37 -12.23 0.40
#